data_AF-A0A4S8LVF7-F1
#
_entry.id   AF-A0A4S8LVF7-F1
#
_cell.length_a   1.000
_cell.length_b   1.000
_cell.length_c   1.000
_cell.angle_alpha   90.00
_cell.angle_beta   90.00
_cell.angle_gamma   90.00
#
_symmetry.space_group_name_H-M   'P 1'
#
loop_
_entity.id
_entity.type
_entity.pdbx_description
1 polymer ?
#
loop_
_entity_poly.entity_id
_entity_poly.type
_entity_poly.pdbx_seq_one_letter_code
_entity_poly.pdbx_strand_id
1 'polypeptide(L)'
;MSNSSSINISDLGTPIANWPNGGCEIDNFFKAQNLIFDIMLCGDFAGAASVFAETCSGTCYTDYVVGDGSNYANAYFDVASVRVFSYFTGSDENAALPLSRGVSWTFAAVTVVAGLLIGIVV
;
A
#
# COMPACT_ATOMS: atom_id res chain seq x y z
N MET A 1 8.02 -23.73 -0.41
CA MET A 1 6.77 -22.98 -0.19
C MET A 1 5.71 -23.56 -1.10
N SER A 2 4.70 -24.23 -0.55
CA SER A 2 3.60 -24.83 -1.32
C SER A 2 2.79 -23.71 -1.96
N ASN A 3 2.72 -23.69 -3.29
CA ASN A 3 1.97 -22.71 -4.05
C ASN A 3 0.48 -23.09 -4.04
N SER A 4 -0.20 -22.90 -2.90
CA SER A 4 -1.63 -23.17 -2.80
C SER A 4 -2.43 -22.13 -3.56
N SER A 5 -3.35 -22.59 -4.40
CA SER A 5 -4.32 -21.76 -5.15
C SER A 5 -5.66 -21.61 -4.43
N SER A 6 -5.83 -22.23 -3.25
CA SER A 6 -7.04 -22.14 -2.44
C SER A 6 -6.71 -22.12 -0.94
N ILE A 7 -7.65 -21.60 -0.15
CA ILE A 7 -7.58 -21.53 1.32
C ILE A 7 -8.96 -21.84 1.91
N ASN A 8 -9.00 -22.68 2.93
CA ASN A 8 -10.20 -22.89 3.73
C ASN A 8 -10.13 -22.04 5.00
N ILE A 9 -11.00 -21.03 5.11
CA ILE A 9 -10.96 -20.09 6.23
C ILE A 9 -11.37 -20.72 7.56
N SER A 10 -12.08 -21.87 7.57
CA SER A 10 -12.43 -22.56 8.83
C SER A 10 -11.21 -23.14 9.54
N ASP A 11 -10.15 -23.43 8.78
CA ASP A 11 -8.94 -24.05 9.31
C ASP A 11 -8.02 -23.01 9.99
N LEU A 12 -8.34 -21.72 9.87
CA LEU A 12 -7.61 -20.61 10.49
C LEU A 12 -7.99 -20.38 11.97
N GLY A 13 -9.05 -21.01 12.47
CA GLY A 13 -9.52 -20.87 13.85
C GLY A 13 -10.25 -19.55 14.14
N THR A 14 -10.29 -19.13 15.40
CA THR A 14 -10.96 -17.90 15.84
C THR A 14 -10.13 -16.67 15.46
N PRO A 15 -10.70 -15.64 14.81
CA PRO A 15 -9.96 -14.45 14.44
C PRO A 15 -9.62 -13.58 15.65
N ILE A 16 -8.47 -12.88 15.60
CA ILE A 16 -8.04 -11.93 16.64
C ILE A 16 -9.01 -10.73 16.72
N ALA A 17 -9.56 -10.31 15.57
CA ALA A 17 -10.55 -9.25 15.47
C ALA A 17 -11.67 -9.66 14.52
N ASN A 18 -12.91 -9.35 14.88
CA ASN A 18 -14.10 -9.67 14.12
C ASN A 18 -15.02 -8.44 14.06
N TRP A 19 -15.30 -7.95 12.85
CA TRP A 19 -16.23 -6.85 12.60
C TRP A 19 -17.47 -7.37 11.87
N PRO A 20 -18.44 -7.98 12.60
CA PRO A 20 -19.64 -8.52 11.98
C PRO A 20 -20.60 -7.40 11.55
N ASN A 21 -21.49 -7.72 10.61
CA ASN A 21 -22.54 -6.82 10.10
C ASN A 21 -23.69 -6.57 11.11
N GLY A 22 -23.41 -6.61 12.42
CA GLY A 22 -24.40 -6.55 13.51
C GLY A 22 -25.00 -5.16 13.77
N GLY A 23 -25.11 -4.32 12.75
CA GLY A 23 -25.57 -2.93 12.85
C GLY A 23 -24.87 -1.95 11.90
N CYS A 24 -23.94 -2.41 11.07
CA CYS A 24 -23.24 -1.61 10.06
C CYS A 24 -23.02 -2.46 8.81
N GLU A 25 -23.79 -2.19 7.77
CA GLU A 25 -23.64 -2.82 6.46
C GLU A 25 -22.31 -2.39 5.82
N ILE A 26 -21.26 -3.18 6.07
CA ILE A 26 -19.88 -2.93 5.62
C ILE A 26 -19.83 -2.65 4.11
N ASP A 27 -20.63 -3.35 3.31
CA ASP A 27 -20.68 -3.19 1.85
C ASP A 27 -21.12 -1.78 1.41
N ASN A 28 -21.83 -1.03 2.27
CA ASN A 28 -22.22 0.36 1.98
C ASN A 28 -21.07 1.35 2.18
N PHE A 29 -20.03 0.98 2.93
CA PHE A 29 -18.93 1.87 3.31
C PHE A 29 -17.61 1.52 2.61
N PHE A 30 -17.43 0.27 2.17
CA PHE A 30 -16.20 -0.20 1.55
C PHE A 30 -16.41 -0.56 0.07
N LYS A 31 -15.71 0.16 -0.82
CA LYS A 31 -15.62 -0.17 -2.26
C LYS A 31 -14.37 -0.99 -2.55
N ALA A 32 -14.04 -1.20 -3.83
CA ALA A 32 -12.75 -1.75 -4.23
C ALA A 32 -11.59 -0.96 -3.57
N GLN A 33 -10.70 -1.69 -2.88
CA GLN A 33 -9.60 -1.13 -2.10
C GLN A 33 -8.25 -1.42 -2.78
N ASN A 34 -7.25 -0.60 -2.44
CA ASN A 34 -5.84 -0.89 -2.74
C ASN A 34 -5.15 -1.39 -1.48
N LEU A 35 -4.23 -2.33 -1.63
CA LEU A 35 -3.32 -2.72 -0.56
C LEU A 35 -2.16 -1.72 -0.53
N ILE A 36 -1.89 -1.13 0.63
CA ILE A 36 -0.82 -0.14 0.83
C ILE A 36 0.08 -0.64 1.96
N PHE A 37 1.38 -0.67 1.69
CA PHE A 37 2.42 -0.80 2.72
C PHE A 37 3.10 0.55 2.85
N ASP A 38 3.12 1.09 4.06
CA ASP A 38 3.83 2.33 4.36
C ASP A 38 4.55 2.21 5.71
N ILE A 39 5.65 2.97 5.82
CA ILE A 39 6.28 3.28 7.09
C ILE A 39 6.33 4.80 7.16
N MET A 40 5.41 5.38 7.91
CA MET A 40 5.39 6.81 8.22
C MET A 40 6.07 7.08 9.56
N LEU A 41 6.78 8.20 9.67
CA LEU A 41 7.37 8.68 10.92
C LEU A 41 6.59 9.90 11.43
N CYS A 42 6.36 9.92 12.74
CA CYS A 42 5.61 10.98 13.42
C CYS A 42 4.18 11.13 12.88
N GLY A 43 3.92 12.15 12.06
CA GLY A 43 2.58 12.46 11.55
C GLY A 43 1.56 12.77 12.65
N ASP A 44 0.29 12.71 12.27
CA ASP A 44 -0.82 13.08 13.14
C ASP A 44 -1.00 12.15 14.34
N PHE A 45 -0.54 10.89 14.21
CA PHE A 45 -0.67 9.90 15.28
C PHE A 45 0.61 9.72 16.09
N ALA A 46 1.67 9.15 15.50
CA ALA A 46 2.90 8.88 16.26
C ALA A 46 3.66 10.16 16.65
N GLY A 47 3.41 11.29 15.97
CA GLY A 47 3.98 12.58 16.29
C GLY A 47 3.16 13.38 17.30
N ALA A 48 1.93 12.96 17.62
CA ALA A 48 1.11 13.63 18.63
C ALA A 48 1.81 13.54 19.98
N ALA A 49 2.00 14.69 20.64
CA ALA A 49 2.82 14.77 21.86
C ALA A 49 2.35 13.81 22.96
N SER A 50 1.03 13.60 23.11
CA SER A 50 0.49 12.66 24.09
C SER A 50 0.85 11.20 23.80
N VAL A 51 0.86 10.81 22.51
CA VAL A 51 1.19 9.45 22.07
C VAL A 51 2.71 9.24 22.10
N PHE A 52 3.47 10.20 21.59
CA PHE A 52 4.92 10.13 21.54
C PHE A 52 5.53 10.04 22.95
N ALA A 53 4.99 10.81 23.90
CA ALA A 53 5.45 10.83 25.29
C ALA A 53 5.22 9.52 26.06
N GLU A 54 4.45 8.57 25.53
CA GLU A 54 4.26 7.25 26.16
C GLU A 54 5.55 6.43 26.17
N THR A 55 6.43 6.65 25.19
CA THR A 55 7.65 5.83 25.02
C THR A 55 8.91 6.64 24.70
N CYS A 56 8.78 7.89 24.25
CA CYS A 56 9.89 8.73 23.82
C CYS A 56 9.83 10.10 24.50
N SER A 57 10.97 10.77 24.63
CA SER A 57 11.07 12.16 25.11
C SER A 57 11.51 13.10 24.00
N GLY A 58 11.13 14.37 24.06
CA GLY A 58 11.55 15.38 23.08
C GLY A 58 10.54 15.56 21.94
N THR A 59 11.00 16.08 20.81
CA THR A 59 10.18 16.39 19.64
C THR A 59 10.39 15.33 18.57
N CYS A 60 9.34 14.56 18.23
CA CYS A 60 9.42 13.44 17.30
C CYS A 60 10.20 13.75 16.02
N TYR A 61 9.85 14.84 15.32
CA TYR A 61 10.45 15.12 14.02
C TYR A 61 11.91 15.61 14.13
N THR A 62 12.18 16.64 14.92
CA THR A 62 13.51 17.26 14.98
C THR A 62 14.55 16.37 15.65
N ASP A 63 14.13 15.56 16.63
CA ASP A 63 15.07 14.82 17.48
C ASP A 63 15.26 13.38 17.00
N TYR A 64 14.27 12.80 16.31
CA TYR A 64 14.30 11.39 15.91
C TYR A 64 14.32 11.17 14.40
N VAL A 65 13.68 12.05 13.61
CA VAL A 65 13.59 11.87 12.15
C VAL A 65 14.73 12.57 11.41
N VAL A 66 15.06 13.79 11.80
CA VAL A 66 16.15 14.56 11.16
C VAL A 66 17.50 13.95 11.56
N GLY A 67 18.36 13.69 10.57
CA GLY A 67 19.70 13.17 10.80
C GLY A 67 20.14 12.21 9.70
N ASP A 68 21.07 11.32 10.03
CA ASP A 68 21.60 10.31 9.11
C ASP A 68 20.70 9.07 8.94
N GLY A 69 19.60 8.99 9.71
CA GLY A 69 18.64 7.89 9.65
C GLY A 69 19.15 6.57 10.26
N SER A 70 20.30 6.57 10.95
CA SER A 70 20.89 5.35 11.53
C SER A 70 19.97 4.64 12.53
N ASN A 71 19.10 5.38 13.22
CA ASN A 71 18.07 4.84 14.12
C ASN A 71 17.03 3.95 13.42
N TYR A 72 16.89 4.03 12.10
CA TYR A 72 15.86 3.34 11.32
C TYR A 72 16.42 2.25 10.43
N ALA A 73 17.66 1.80 10.63
CA ALA A 73 18.30 0.77 9.82
C ALA A 73 17.51 -0.55 9.74
N ASN A 74 16.68 -0.83 10.76
CA ASN A 74 15.82 -2.01 10.83
C ASN A 74 14.32 -1.70 10.64
N ALA A 75 13.96 -0.50 10.20
CA ALA A 75 12.58 -0.10 9.93
C ALA A 75 12.21 -0.37 8.46
N TYR A 76 12.06 -1.64 8.09
CA TYR A 76 11.68 -2.06 6.75
C TYR A 76 10.75 -3.28 6.78
N PHE A 77 9.97 -3.45 5.72
CA PHE A 77 9.25 -4.71 5.47
C PHE A 77 10.13 -5.64 4.63
N ASP A 78 10.29 -6.89 5.06
CA ASP A 78 10.79 -7.98 4.22
C ASP A 78 9.61 -8.89 3.83
N VAL A 79 9.08 -8.72 2.62
CA VAL A 79 7.84 -9.36 2.19
C VAL A 79 8.13 -10.51 1.23
N ALA A 80 7.93 -11.74 1.71
CA ALA A 80 8.12 -12.93 0.87
C ALA A 80 7.04 -13.10 -0.21
N SER A 81 5.76 -12.86 0.12
CA SER A 81 4.67 -12.84 -0.88
C SER A 81 3.39 -12.23 -0.32
N VAL A 82 2.62 -11.57 -1.18
CA VAL A 82 1.22 -11.21 -0.94
C VAL A 82 0.35 -12.03 -1.89
N ARG A 83 -0.70 -12.67 -1.36
CA ARG A 83 -1.64 -13.48 -2.15
C ARG A 83 -3.06 -13.02 -1.85
N VAL A 84 -3.83 -12.74 -2.90
CA VAL A 84 -5.24 -12.34 -2.80
C VAL A 84 -6.09 -13.46 -3.39
N PHE A 85 -7.06 -13.93 -2.62
CA PHE A 85 -8.03 -14.95 -3.03
C PHE A 85 -9.41 -14.32 -3.08
N SER A 86 -10.22 -14.72 -4.06
CA SER A 86 -11.65 -14.38 -4.14
C SER A 86 -12.48 -15.64 -3.92
N TYR A 87 -13.68 -15.47 -3.36
CA TYR A 87 -14.65 -16.54 -3.27
C TYR A 87 -15.54 -16.49 -4.51
N PHE A 88 -15.52 -17.55 -5.34
CA PHE A 88 -16.38 -17.67 -6.51
C PHE A 88 -17.65 -18.44 -6.13
N THR A 89 -18.72 -17.72 -5.81
CA THR A 89 -20.08 -18.28 -5.91
C THR A 89 -20.54 -18.04 -7.32
N GLY A 90 -20.57 -19.08 -8.16
CA GLY A 90 -20.93 -18.94 -9.57
C GLY A 90 -22.29 -18.27 -9.77
N SER A 91 -22.27 -16.98 -10.11
CA SER A 91 -23.36 -16.26 -10.79
C SER A 91 -23.00 -14.84 -11.27
N ASP A 92 -21.85 -14.25 -10.90
CA ASP A 92 -21.50 -12.90 -11.35
C ASP A 92 -20.33 -12.90 -12.34
N GLU A 93 -20.64 -12.91 -13.64
CA GLU A 93 -19.68 -12.77 -14.76
C GLU A 93 -18.97 -11.41 -14.80
N ASN A 94 -19.18 -10.53 -13.81
CA ASN A 94 -18.61 -9.17 -13.77
C ASN A 94 -17.60 -8.95 -12.64
N ALA A 95 -17.18 -9.97 -11.89
CA ALA A 95 -16.03 -9.88 -11.00
C ALA A 95 -14.72 -9.93 -11.81
N ALA A 96 -14.53 -8.95 -12.70
CA ALA A 96 -13.25 -8.71 -13.33
C ALA A 96 -12.25 -8.39 -12.23
N LEU A 97 -11.27 -9.29 -12.04
CA LEU A 97 -10.01 -8.96 -11.39
C LEU A 97 -9.53 -7.63 -12.00
N PRO A 98 -9.08 -6.63 -11.23
CA PRO A 98 -8.36 -5.51 -11.84
C PRO A 98 -7.10 -6.11 -12.45
N LEU A 99 -7.12 -6.32 -13.77
CA LEU A 99 -5.93 -6.58 -14.56
C LEU A 99 -4.98 -5.43 -14.24
N SER A 100 -3.87 -5.75 -13.57
CA SER A 100 -2.75 -4.84 -13.43
C SER A 100 -2.36 -4.42 -14.84
N ARG A 101 -2.74 -3.21 -15.26
CA ARG A 101 -2.25 -2.62 -16.48
C ARG A 101 -0.75 -2.42 -16.28
N GLY A 102 0.03 -3.39 -16.75
CA GLY A 102 1.46 -3.23 -16.89
C GLY A 102 1.69 -2.01 -17.77
N VAL A 103 2.14 -0.91 -17.16
CA VAL A 103 2.61 0.25 -17.89
C VAL A 103 3.89 -0.21 -18.60
N SER A 104 3.74 -0.55 -19.88
CA SER A 104 4.88 -0.78 -20.76
C SER A 104 5.56 0.55 -21.00
N TRP A 105 6.62 0.82 -20.23
CA TRP A 105 7.53 1.93 -20.50
C TRP A 105 8.31 1.61 -21.76
N THR A 106 7.73 1.90 -22.93
CA THR A 106 8.55 2.01 -24.14
C THR A 106 9.41 3.25 -23.98
N PHE A 107 10.69 3.06 -23.65
CA PHE A 107 11.70 4.09 -23.82
C PHE A 107 11.78 4.43 -25.31
N ALA A 108 11.04 5.46 -25.74
CA ALA A 108 11.31 6.08 -27.03
C ALA A 108 12.68 6.75 -26.90
N ALA A 109 13.71 6.14 -27.47
CA ALA A 109 15.02 6.74 -27.60
C ALA A 109 14.86 8.07 -28.34
N VAL A 110 14.97 9.18 -27.61
CA VAL A 110 15.05 10.52 -28.20
C VAL A 110 16.39 10.61 -28.91
N THR A 111 16.41 10.34 -30.21
CA THR A 111 17.52 10.74 -31.06
C THR A 111 17.50 12.26 -31.16
N VAL A 112 18.39 12.92 -30.42
CA VAL A 112 18.68 14.35 -30.58
C VAL A 112 19.30 14.55 -31.94
N VAL A 113 18.50 14.94 -32.93
CA VAL A 113 19.03 15.53 -34.16
C VAL A 113 19.16 17.01 -33.91
N ALA A 114 20.38 17.46 -33.66
CA ALA A 114 20.74 18.87 -33.67
C ALA A 114 20.43 19.44 -35.07
N GLY A 115 19.44 20.31 -35.14
CA GLY A 115 18.98 20.91 -36.39
C GLY A 115 18.29 22.23 -36.11
N LEU A 116 19.10 23.29 -36.07
CA LEU A 116 18.72 24.69 -36.17
C LEU A 116 17.65 24.88 -37.26
N LEU A 117 16.61 25.70 -37.02
CA LEU A 117 16.08 26.73 -37.93
C LEU A 117 14.75 27.33 -37.40
N ILE A 118 14.88 28.56 -36.89
CA ILE A 118 14.06 29.77 -37.11
C ILE A 118 12.64 29.55 -37.67
N GLY A 119 11.62 30.04 -36.95
CA GLY A 119 10.32 30.35 -37.54
C GLY A 119 9.19 30.62 -36.55
N ILE A 120 9.08 31.87 -36.07
CA ILE A 120 7.86 32.42 -35.46
C ILE A 120 6.81 32.63 -36.56
N VAL A 121 5.57 32.16 -36.36
CA VAL A 121 4.37 32.82 -36.91
C VAL A 121 3.17 32.59 -35.95
N VAL A 122 2.74 33.72 -35.37
CA VAL A 122 1.48 34.07 -34.64
C VAL A 122 0.98 33.11 -33.56
#